data_AF-A0A9D1CCS4-F1
#
_entry.id   AF-A0A9D1CCS4-F1
#
_cell.length_a   1.000
_cell.length_b   1.000
_cell.length_c   1.000
_cell.angle_alpha   90.00
_cell.angle_beta   90.00
_cell.angle_gamma   90.00
#
_symmetry.space_group_name_H-M   'P 1'
#
loop_
_entity.id
_entity.type
_entity.pdbx_description
1 polymer ?
#
loop_
_entity_poly.entity_id
_entity_poly.type
_entity_poly.pdbx_seq_one_letter_code
_entity_poly.pdbx_strand_id
1 'polypeptide(L)'
;MTKKISFVVFITTFLLMLSSSFHVAYGATPSGRDQIRVHTGEPGKPGDSLFSLTARWRIDGDVTYESTGITFVSGVERPKPSNGPEVAKKLAIALSDGMIKQYPSWRGVDAVNVSGQPEMTVSNKEGFTLFKVTFRDYTNGKMTYDLHGKSFSAAKVAVSVDIVYSAAVEYLAAFADIDEKTSGASGGGIDISIDGDQTISIATQGKTTAQIEQAIASKLSSGQISSSVLYDHTRDGDARNSKPYDGSSVHFLNLPAKSITIQVNDPSLGALMKFKFPDEDAPVSLVKPIMFILLGGAGIALLWFFFGFKPKEED
;
A
#
# COMPACT_ATOMS: atom_id res chain seq x y z
N MET A 1 -59.91 -11.31 -14.12
CA MET A 1 -58.83 -12.30 -13.81
C MET A 1 -57.58 -11.55 -13.33
N THR A 2 -57.68 -10.73 -12.27
CA THR A 2 -56.77 -9.56 -12.17
C THR A 2 -56.24 -9.19 -10.77
N LYS A 3 -56.79 -9.72 -9.66
CA LYS A 3 -56.26 -9.40 -8.31
C LYS A 3 -55.25 -10.42 -7.75
N LYS A 4 -55.41 -11.73 -8.03
CA LYS A 4 -54.52 -12.78 -7.47
C LYS A 4 -53.13 -12.82 -8.11
N ILE A 5 -53.02 -12.51 -9.40
CA ILE A 5 -51.75 -12.48 -10.14
C ILE A 5 -50.88 -11.30 -9.67
N SER A 6 -51.50 -10.17 -9.33
CA SER A 6 -50.79 -8.95 -8.89
C SER A 6 -50.14 -9.11 -7.51
N PHE A 7 -50.79 -9.83 -6.59
CA PHE A 7 -50.25 -10.07 -5.24
C PHE A 7 -49.05 -11.03 -5.24
N VAL A 8 -49.07 -12.04 -6.10
CA VAL A 8 -47.96 -12.99 -6.27
C VAL A 8 -46.75 -12.27 -6.87
N VAL A 9 -46.94 -11.43 -7.90
CA VAL A 9 -45.84 -10.64 -8.49
C VAL A 9 -45.25 -9.66 -7.47
N PHE A 10 -46.08 -9.04 -6.64
CA PHE A 10 -45.64 -8.14 -5.57
C PHE A 10 -44.82 -8.87 -4.50
N ILE A 11 -45.28 -10.02 -4.01
CA ILE A 11 -44.56 -10.84 -3.02
C ILE A 11 -43.23 -11.34 -3.59
N THR A 12 -43.21 -11.82 -4.84
CA THR A 12 -41.98 -12.30 -5.47
C THR A 12 -40.97 -11.18 -5.68
N THR A 13 -41.42 -9.98 -6.05
CA THR A 13 -40.55 -8.80 -6.21
C THR A 13 -40.01 -8.32 -4.85
N PHE A 14 -40.86 -8.33 -3.81
CA PHE A 14 -40.45 -7.97 -2.45
C PHE A 14 -39.45 -8.98 -1.86
N LEU A 15 -39.66 -10.28 -2.08
CA LEU A 15 -38.71 -11.35 -1.70
C LEU A 15 -37.39 -11.25 -2.47
N LEU A 16 -37.42 -10.91 -3.75
CA LEU A 16 -36.22 -10.63 -4.54
C LEU A 16 -35.44 -9.42 -4.00
N MET A 17 -36.14 -8.34 -3.61
CA MET A 17 -35.50 -7.17 -2.99
C MET A 17 -34.97 -7.44 -1.58
N LEU A 18 -35.67 -8.25 -0.77
CA LEU A 18 -35.15 -8.74 0.52
C LEU A 18 -33.92 -9.63 0.32
N SER A 19 -33.92 -10.47 -0.73
CA SER A 19 -32.79 -11.35 -1.03
C SER A 19 -31.52 -10.58 -1.43
N SER A 20 -31.65 -9.41 -2.04
CA SER A 20 -30.53 -8.49 -2.32
C SER A 20 -30.05 -7.69 -1.10
N SER A 21 -30.73 -7.80 0.04
CA SER A 21 -30.39 -7.08 1.28
C SER A 21 -29.64 -7.94 2.30
N PHE A 22 -29.48 -9.24 2.03
CA PHE A 22 -28.59 -10.08 2.81
C PHE A 22 -27.15 -9.64 2.51
N HIS A 23 -26.60 -8.88 3.45
CA HIS A 23 -25.17 -8.70 3.55
C HIS A 23 -24.60 -10.12 3.66
N VAL A 24 -23.81 -10.53 2.66
CA VAL A 24 -22.96 -11.71 2.79
C VAL A 24 -22.16 -11.45 4.06
N ALA A 25 -22.39 -12.26 5.09
CA ALA A 25 -21.54 -12.24 6.27
C ALA A 25 -20.16 -12.68 5.78
N TYR A 26 -19.31 -11.70 5.44
CA TYR A 26 -17.91 -11.95 5.19
C TYR A 26 -17.36 -12.55 6.49
N GLY A 27 -16.93 -13.81 6.43
CA GLY A 27 -16.19 -14.39 7.54
C GLY A 27 -14.97 -13.52 7.82
N ALA A 28 -14.62 -13.34 9.10
CA ALA A 28 -13.48 -12.52 9.49
C ALA A 28 -12.24 -12.90 8.67
N THR A 29 -11.53 -11.90 8.15
CA THR A 29 -10.31 -12.12 7.37
C THR A 29 -9.32 -12.96 8.19
N PRO A 30 -8.81 -14.10 7.67
CA PRO A 30 -7.86 -14.92 8.42
C PRO A 30 -6.55 -14.17 8.69
N SER A 31 -5.96 -14.41 9.87
CA SER A 31 -4.62 -13.91 10.19
C SER A 31 -3.58 -14.39 9.17
N GLY A 32 -2.68 -13.51 8.75
CA GLY A 32 -1.61 -13.84 7.80
C GLY A 32 -2.08 -14.08 6.35
N ARG A 33 -3.35 -13.77 6.01
CA ARG A 33 -3.83 -13.80 4.62
C ARG A 33 -2.98 -12.89 3.72
N ASP A 34 -2.78 -11.66 4.18
CA ASP A 34 -2.03 -10.59 3.53
C ASP A 34 -0.73 -10.38 4.31
N GLN A 35 0.39 -10.67 3.67
CA GLN A 35 1.71 -10.58 4.29
C GLN A 35 2.79 -10.23 3.29
N ILE A 36 3.80 -9.50 3.76
CA ILE A 36 5.04 -9.21 3.04
C ILE A 36 6.22 -9.53 3.95
N ARG A 37 7.18 -10.28 3.43
CA ARG A 37 8.47 -10.47 4.07
C ARG A 37 9.50 -9.54 3.45
N VAL A 38 10.35 -8.97 4.28
CA VAL A 38 11.56 -8.27 3.86
C VAL A 38 12.78 -8.98 4.42
N HIS A 39 13.74 -9.28 3.56
CA HIS A 39 15.09 -9.67 3.92
C HIS A 39 15.99 -8.44 3.89
N THR A 40 16.68 -8.20 4.99
CA THR A 40 17.43 -6.98 5.24
C THR A 40 18.93 -7.22 5.07
N GLY A 41 19.56 -6.46 4.17
CA GLY A 41 20.99 -6.52 3.95
C GLY A 41 21.80 -5.72 4.97
N GLU A 42 23.12 -5.85 4.88
CA GLU A 42 24.05 -4.98 5.59
C GLU A 42 23.92 -3.54 5.06
N PRO A 43 23.92 -2.51 5.94
CA PRO A 43 23.89 -1.11 5.52
C PRO A 43 25.13 -0.77 4.70
N GLY A 44 24.97 -0.09 3.57
CA GLY A 44 26.07 0.35 2.71
C GLY A 44 26.52 1.80 2.96
N LYS A 45 25.69 2.61 3.62
CA LYS A 45 25.93 4.04 3.79
C LYS A 45 26.84 4.35 5.00
N PRO A 46 27.74 5.36 4.93
CA PRO A 46 28.45 5.84 6.12
C PRO A 46 27.49 6.57 7.08
N GLY A 47 27.82 6.55 8.38
CA GLY A 47 27.03 7.23 9.41
C GLY A 47 25.71 6.52 9.77
N ASP A 48 24.87 7.17 10.58
CA ASP A 48 23.55 6.64 10.92
C ASP A 48 22.53 7.04 9.82
N SER A 49 21.71 6.09 9.39
CA SER A 49 20.74 6.26 8.30
C SER A 49 19.33 5.94 8.75
N LEU A 50 18.37 6.66 8.21
CA LEU A 50 16.95 6.47 8.49
C LEU A 50 16.41 5.23 7.75
N PHE A 51 15.63 4.43 8.46
CA PHE A 51 14.77 3.43 7.87
C PHE A 51 13.39 3.52 8.51
N SER A 52 12.35 3.70 7.71
CA SER A 52 10.96 3.70 8.17
C SER A 52 10.08 2.71 7.43
N LEU A 53 9.04 2.27 8.11
CA LEU A 53 8.06 1.30 7.65
C LEU A 53 6.66 1.79 8.02
N THR A 54 5.78 1.96 7.03
CA THR A 54 4.37 2.27 7.24
C THR A 54 3.52 1.09 6.86
N ALA A 55 2.55 0.75 7.71
CA ALA A 55 1.49 -0.20 7.40
C ALA A 55 0.13 0.50 7.49
N ARG A 56 -0.77 0.18 6.56
CA ARG A 56 -2.18 0.55 6.64
C ARG A 56 -3.07 -0.68 6.63
N TRP A 57 -4.04 -0.67 7.53
CA TRP A 57 -5.00 -1.76 7.68
C TRP A 57 -6.41 -1.24 7.91
N ARG A 58 -7.38 -2.13 7.73
CA ARG A 58 -8.79 -1.90 8.02
C ARG A 58 -9.36 -2.99 8.90
N ILE A 59 -10.44 -2.65 9.56
CA ILE A 59 -11.36 -3.59 10.20
C ILE A 59 -12.55 -3.72 9.24
N ASP A 60 -12.76 -4.89 8.66
CA ASP A 60 -13.96 -5.31 7.92
C ASP A 60 -14.71 -4.20 7.13
N GLY A 61 -13.96 -3.36 6.40
CA GLY A 61 -14.51 -2.32 5.51
C GLY A 61 -14.97 -1.00 6.16
N ASP A 62 -14.61 -0.72 7.40
CA ASP A 62 -15.06 0.50 8.09
C ASP A 62 -13.97 1.58 8.13
N VAL A 63 -13.07 1.50 9.11
CA VAL A 63 -12.06 2.53 9.38
C VAL A 63 -10.69 2.13 8.86
N THR A 64 -10.02 3.08 8.20
CA THR A 64 -8.61 2.94 7.81
C THR A 64 -7.70 3.43 8.92
N TYR A 65 -6.76 2.59 9.32
CA TYR A 65 -5.69 2.91 10.25
C TYR A 65 -4.34 2.94 9.53
N GLU A 66 -3.44 3.79 10.00
CA GLU A 66 -2.07 3.90 9.46
C GLU A 66 -1.09 4.13 10.61
N SER A 67 -0.04 3.33 10.67
CA SER A 67 1.06 3.61 11.59
C SER A 67 2.42 3.48 10.91
N THR A 68 3.35 4.31 11.36
CA THR A 68 4.71 4.40 10.84
C THR A 68 5.71 4.13 11.96
N GLY A 69 6.50 3.07 11.79
CA GLY A 69 7.70 2.81 12.57
C GLY A 69 8.91 3.52 11.96
N ILE A 70 9.72 4.14 12.80
CA ILE A 70 10.97 4.80 12.40
C ILE A 70 12.11 4.25 13.23
N THR A 71 13.22 3.93 12.57
CA THR A 71 14.45 3.52 13.24
C THR A 71 15.68 4.12 12.57
N PHE A 72 16.77 4.18 13.33
CA PHE A 72 18.08 4.56 12.82
C PHE A 72 18.98 3.32 12.78
N VAL A 73 19.60 3.14 11.62
CA VAL A 73 20.47 2.03 11.28
C VAL A 73 21.88 2.56 11.21
N SER A 74 22.80 1.94 11.95
CA SER A 74 24.18 2.38 12.00
C SER A 74 24.96 1.82 10.83
N GLY A 75 25.57 2.71 10.05
CA GLY A 75 26.34 2.40 8.87
C GLY A 75 27.73 1.82 9.15
N VAL A 76 28.44 1.48 8.07
CA VAL A 76 29.70 0.73 8.10
C VAL A 76 30.85 1.39 8.86
N GLU A 77 30.84 2.72 8.98
CA GLU A 77 31.89 3.50 9.67
C GLU A 77 31.63 3.71 11.16
N ARG A 78 30.47 3.26 11.66
CA ARG A 78 30.13 3.41 13.08
C ARG A 78 30.94 2.40 13.91
N PRO A 79 31.28 2.70 15.18
CA PRO A 79 32.00 1.74 16.04
C PRO A 79 31.30 0.38 16.20
N LYS A 80 29.97 0.38 16.03
CA LYS A 80 29.13 -0.82 15.99
C LYS A 80 28.14 -0.68 14.83
N PRO A 81 28.52 -1.05 13.60
CA PRO A 81 27.60 -1.06 12.47
C PRO A 81 26.45 -2.02 12.76
N SER A 82 25.25 -1.65 12.34
CA SER A 82 24.11 -2.57 12.37
C SER A 82 24.30 -3.63 11.29
N ASN A 83 23.92 -4.87 11.58
CA ASN A 83 23.89 -5.96 10.60
C ASN A 83 22.47 -6.27 10.13
N GLY A 84 22.34 -7.11 9.10
CA GLY A 84 21.03 -7.50 8.55
C GLY A 84 20.01 -7.90 9.63
N PRO A 85 20.32 -8.85 10.53
CA PRO A 85 19.41 -9.23 11.62
C PRO A 85 19.04 -8.08 12.57
N GLU A 86 19.98 -7.19 12.89
CA GLU A 86 19.70 -6.01 13.71
C GLU A 86 18.74 -5.04 13.00
N VAL A 87 18.90 -4.84 11.69
CA VAL A 87 17.99 -4.00 10.88
C VAL A 87 16.57 -4.56 10.90
N ALA A 88 16.40 -5.86 10.61
CA ALA A 88 15.09 -6.51 10.64
C ALA A 88 14.42 -6.39 12.01
N LYS A 89 15.18 -6.64 13.09
CA LYS A 89 14.69 -6.51 14.46
C LYS A 89 14.28 -5.08 14.79
N LYS A 90 15.11 -4.09 14.44
CA LYS A 90 14.83 -2.67 14.67
C LYS A 90 13.55 -2.21 13.96
N LEU A 91 13.33 -2.65 12.72
CA LEU A 91 12.12 -2.34 11.96
C LEU A 91 10.86 -2.95 12.57
N ALA A 92 10.91 -4.23 12.96
CA ALA A 92 9.78 -4.90 13.59
C ALA A 92 9.38 -4.23 14.92
N ILE A 93 10.36 -3.89 15.75
CA ILE A 93 10.14 -3.14 17.01
C ILE A 93 9.56 -1.76 16.71
N ALA A 94 10.17 -1.00 15.80
CA ALA A 94 9.74 0.36 15.50
C ALA A 94 8.29 0.43 15.01
N LEU A 95 7.87 -0.48 14.13
CA LEU A 95 6.47 -0.53 13.67
C LEU A 95 5.53 -0.95 14.82
N SER A 96 5.93 -1.95 15.61
CA SER A 96 5.14 -2.40 16.77
C SER A 96 4.93 -1.27 17.79
N ASP A 97 5.99 -0.54 18.13
CA ASP A 97 5.94 0.59 19.07
C ASP A 97 5.09 1.74 18.52
N GLY A 98 5.23 2.05 17.23
CA GLY A 98 4.39 3.03 16.54
C GLY A 98 2.90 2.69 16.66
N MET A 99 2.54 1.43 16.39
CA MET A 99 1.17 0.94 16.51
C MET A 99 0.66 0.94 17.96
N ILE A 100 1.49 0.53 18.93
CA ILE A 100 1.12 0.53 20.36
C ILE A 100 0.82 1.96 20.83
N LYS A 101 1.63 2.93 20.42
CA LYS A 101 1.47 4.33 20.80
C LYS A 101 0.24 4.97 20.17
N GLN A 102 0.01 4.71 18.88
CA GLN A 102 -1.03 5.40 18.10
C GLN A 102 -2.40 4.72 18.23
N TYR A 103 -2.43 3.39 18.26
CA TYR A 103 -3.67 2.60 18.23
C TYR A 103 -3.60 1.36 19.14
N PRO A 104 -3.45 1.49 20.47
CA PRO A 104 -3.21 0.36 21.36
C PRO A 104 -4.26 -0.76 21.27
N SER A 105 -5.53 -0.40 21.04
CA SER A 105 -6.67 -1.33 20.93
C SER A 105 -7.02 -1.77 19.51
N TRP A 106 -6.47 -1.12 18.48
CA TRP A 106 -6.88 -1.32 17.08
C TRP A 106 -5.70 -1.73 16.18
N ARG A 107 -4.74 -2.48 16.75
CA ARG A 107 -3.55 -2.96 16.07
C ARG A 107 -3.91 -4.11 15.14
N GLY A 108 -4.19 -3.84 13.87
CA GLY A 108 -4.60 -4.84 12.88
C GLY A 108 -3.47 -5.53 12.13
N VAL A 109 -2.22 -5.22 12.46
CA VAL A 109 -1.03 -5.74 11.80
C VAL A 109 -0.07 -6.28 12.86
N ASP A 110 0.63 -7.34 12.51
CA ASP A 110 1.79 -7.85 13.22
C ASP A 110 3.07 -7.57 12.43
N ALA A 111 4.13 -7.22 13.15
CA ALA A 111 5.47 -7.02 12.61
C ALA A 111 6.43 -7.92 13.39
N VAL A 112 6.85 -9.03 12.77
CA VAL A 112 7.58 -10.10 13.46
C VAL A 112 8.90 -10.33 12.75
N ASN A 113 10.01 -10.21 13.49
CA ASN A 113 11.32 -10.66 13.02
C ASN A 113 11.60 -12.08 13.52
N VAL A 114 12.33 -12.88 12.74
CA VAL A 114 12.87 -14.15 13.23
C VAL A 114 14.18 -13.86 13.97
N SER A 115 14.33 -14.37 15.20
CA SER A 115 15.50 -14.07 16.02
C SER A 115 16.80 -14.51 15.35
N GLY A 116 17.76 -13.59 15.23
CA GLY A 116 19.06 -13.84 14.59
C GLY A 116 19.03 -13.93 13.07
N GLN A 117 17.86 -13.80 12.43
CA GLN A 117 17.74 -13.82 10.98
C GLN A 117 17.60 -12.40 10.42
N PRO A 118 18.15 -12.14 9.21
CA PRO A 118 18.01 -10.88 8.50
C PRO A 118 16.63 -10.79 7.81
N GLU A 119 15.55 -11.11 8.51
CA GLU A 119 14.21 -11.06 7.95
C GLU A 119 13.14 -10.64 8.96
N MET A 120 12.13 -9.93 8.46
CA MET A 120 10.89 -9.68 9.18
C MET A 120 9.68 -9.81 8.25
N THR A 121 8.54 -10.18 8.84
CA THR A 121 7.25 -10.25 8.16
C THR A 121 6.30 -9.21 8.73
N VAL A 122 5.59 -8.51 7.85
CA VAL A 122 4.43 -7.68 8.17
C VAL A 122 3.20 -8.42 7.68
N SER A 123 2.23 -8.67 8.55
CA SER A 123 1.03 -9.45 8.22
C SER A 123 -0.22 -8.89 8.90
N ASN A 124 -1.39 -9.10 8.30
CA ASN A 124 -2.65 -8.78 8.95
C ASN A 124 -2.96 -9.72 10.13
N LYS A 125 -3.69 -9.21 11.13
CA LYS A 125 -4.34 -10.03 12.16
C LYS A 125 -5.71 -10.52 11.72
N GLU A 126 -6.24 -11.50 12.43
CA GLU A 126 -7.61 -11.99 12.23
C GLU A 126 -8.63 -10.84 12.39
N GLY A 127 -9.57 -10.73 11.44
CA GLY A 127 -10.57 -9.65 11.38
C GLY A 127 -10.01 -8.30 10.88
N PHE A 128 -8.77 -8.28 10.40
CA PHE A 128 -8.16 -7.11 9.79
C PHE A 128 -7.63 -7.41 8.40
N THR A 129 -7.67 -6.40 7.55
CA THR A 129 -7.16 -6.46 6.18
C THR A 129 -5.97 -5.51 6.05
N LEU A 130 -4.79 -6.06 5.75
CA LEU A 130 -3.60 -5.28 5.42
C LEU A 130 -3.68 -4.93 3.94
N PHE A 131 -3.83 -3.66 3.61
CA PHE A 131 -4.02 -3.25 2.21
C PHE A 131 -2.86 -2.40 1.67
N LYS A 132 -1.95 -1.92 2.53
CA LYS A 132 -0.76 -1.17 2.09
C LYS A 132 0.42 -1.30 3.05
N VAL A 133 1.60 -1.50 2.49
CA VAL A 133 2.89 -1.44 3.21
C VAL A 133 3.89 -0.60 2.41
N THR A 134 4.61 0.30 3.07
CA THR A 134 5.66 1.14 2.48
C THR A 134 6.92 1.04 3.31
N PHE A 135 8.01 0.61 2.69
CA PHE A 135 9.37 0.66 3.24
C PHE A 135 10.09 1.85 2.64
N ARG A 136 10.75 2.66 3.46
CA ARG A 136 11.61 3.77 3.04
C ARG A 136 13.00 3.51 3.58
N ASP A 137 13.92 3.23 2.68
CA ASP A 137 15.28 2.80 2.99
C ASP A 137 16.31 3.83 2.50
N TYR A 138 17.09 4.38 3.44
CA TYR A 138 18.29 5.20 3.17
C TYR A 138 19.58 4.54 3.66
N THR A 139 19.50 3.29 4.09
CA THR A 139 20.66 2.54 4.60
C THR A 139 21.56 2.05 3.47
N ASN A 140 21.06 2.09 2.22
CA ASN A 140 21.72 1.53 1.04
C ASN A 140 22.01 0.03 1.19
N GLY A 141 21.24 -0.66 2.04
CA GLY A 141 21.29 -2.10 2.17
C GLY A 141 20.68 -2.80 0.96
N LYS A 142 21.05 -4.06 0.75
CA LYS A 142 20.40 -4.93 -0.22
C LYS A 142 19.11 -5.49 0.38
N MET A 143 17.97 -5.08 -0.15
CA MET A 143 16.67 -5.40 0.42
C MET A 143 15.90 -6.32 -0.53
N THR A 144 15.46 -7.48 -0.06
CA THR A 144 14.63 -8.41 -0.85
C THR A 144 13.24 -8.50 -0.25
N TYR A 145 12.21 -8.44 -1.07
CA TYR A 145 10.82 -8.49 -0.65
C TYR A 145 10.10 -9.64 -1.34
N ASP A 146 9.30 -10.41 -0.59
CA ASP A 146 8.55 -11.56 -1.12
C ASP A 146 7.25 -11.84 -0.35
N LEU A 147 6.36 -12.62 -0.95
CA LEU A 147 5.06 -13.00 -0.37
C LEU A 147 5.03 -14.46 0.10
N HIS A 148 6.10 -14.92 0.77
CA HIS A 148 6.21 -16.29 1.31
C HIS A 148 5.93 -17.36 0.24
N GLY A 149 6.56 -17.22 -0.92
CA GLY A 149 6.49 -18.19 -2.02
C GLY A 149 5.34 -17.98 -3.01
N LYS A 150 4.39 -17.07 -2.74
CA LYS A 150 3.41 -16.60 -3.73
C LYS A 150 4.02 -15.54 -4.64
N SER A 151 3.60 -15.48 -5.90
CA SER A 151 3.95 -14.35 -6.76
C SER A 151 3.09 -13.13 -6.45
N PHE A 152 3.61 -11.92 -6.73
CA PHE A 152 2.88 -10.66 -6.56
C PHE A 152 1.58 -10.65 -7.39
N SER A 153 1.63 -11.11 -8.65
CA SER A 153 0.44 -11.24 -9.50
C SER A 153 -0.59 -12.23 -8.97
N ALA A 154 -0.18 -13.39 -8.47
CA ALA A 154 -1.09 -14.40 -7.94
C ALA A 154 -1.79 -13.92 -6.66
N ALA A 155 -1.09 -13.13 -5.85
CA ALA A 155 -1.65 -12.46 -4.68
C ALA A 155 -2.37 -11.13 -5.02
N LYS A 156 -2.41 -10.74 -6.31
CA LYS A 156 -2.94 -9.45 -6.79
C LYS A 156 -2.32 -8.24 -6.05
N VAL A 157 -1.06 -8.34 -5.65
CA VAL A 157 -0.30 -7.28 -4.99
C VAL A 157 0.37 -6.42 -6.05
N ALA A 158 0.06 -5.13 -6.05
CA ALA A 158 0.78 -4.16 -6.87
C ALA A 158 2.04 -3.69 -6.14
N VAL A 159 3.16 -3.65 -6.86
CA VAL A 159 4.46 -3.19 -6.35
C VAL A 159 4.79 -1.84 -6.96
N SER A 160 5.37 -0.94 -6.18
CA SER A 160 5.87 0.35 -6.64
C SER A 160 7.25 0.64 -6.06
N VAL A 161 8.09 1.26 -6.90
CA VAL A 161 9.44 1.72 -6.55
C VAL A 161 9.54 3.20 -6.85
N ASP A 162 9.85 3.98 -5.81
CA ASP A 162 10.21 5.40 -5.98
C ASP A 162 11.64 5.63 -5.49
N ILE A 163 12.37 6.44 -6.24
CA ILE A 163 13.69 6.91 -5.87
C ILE A 163 13.56 8.29 -5.26
N VAL A 164 14.29 8.50 -4.17
CA VAL A 164 14.22 9.71 -3.36
C VAL A 164 15.62 10.21 -3.08
N TYR A 165 15.80 11.53 -3.10
CA TYR A 165 17.02 12.11 -2.58
C TYR A 165 17.06 11.91 -1.08
N SER A 166 18.17 11.35 -0.59
CA SER A 166 18.45 11.17 0.84
C SER A 166 18.23 12.46 1.63
N ALA A 167 18.51 13.61 1.03
CA ALA A 167 18.49 14.88 1.74
C ALA A 167 17.17 15.68 1.59
N ALA A 168 16.22 15.20 0.78
CA ALA A 168 14.91 15.83 0.57
C ALA A 168 13.83 15.35 1.55
N VAL A 169 14.21 14.69 2.64
CA VAL A 169 13.28 14.17 3.65
C VAL A 169 13.07 15.22 4.73
N GLU A 170 11.83 15.52 5.08
CA GLU A 170 11.43 16.55 6.07
C GLU A 170 12.25 16.54 7.38
N TYR A 171 12.61 15.36 7.89
CA TYR A 171 13.46 15.22 9.08
C TYR A 171 14.94 15.58 8.87
N LEU A 172 15.47 15.40 7.67
CA LEU A 172 16.83 15.80 7.27
C LEU A 172 16.85 17.21 6.67
N ALA A 173 15.71 17.66 6.13
CA ALA A 173 15.51 18.98 5.55
C ALA A 173 15.65 20.09 6.61
N ALA A 174 15.22 19.84 7.85
CA ALA A 174 15.42 20.77 8.96
C ALA A 174 16.90 20.98 9.36
N PHE A 175 17.82 20.16 8.86
CA PHE A 175 19.25 20.19 9.23
C PHE A 175 20.19 20.61 8.11
N ALA A 176 19.70 20.92 6.91
CA ALA A 176 20.58 21.34 5.83
C ALA A 176 19.85 22.14 4.72
N ASP A 177 20.60 22.92 3.95
CA ASP A 177 20.07 23.79 2.87
C ASP A 177 19.39 22.98 1.74
N ILE A 178 18.14 23.27 1.38
CA ILE A 178 17.34 22.39 0.50
C ILE A 178 17.67 22.61 -0.99
N ASP A 179 18.05 23.82 -1.37
CA ASP A 179 18.21 24.23 -2.77
C ASP A 179 19.51 23.72 -3.42
N GLU A 180 20.56 23.47 -2.64
CA GLU A 180 21.80 22.83 -3.14
C GLU A 180 21.68 21.30 -3.31
N LYS A 181 20.60 20.67 -2.81
CA LYS A 181 20.54 19.21 -2.55
C LYS A 181 19.76 18.35 -3.54
N THR A 182 19.20 18.93 -4.58
CA THR A 182 18.23 18.26 -5.47
C THR A 182 18.58 18.34 -6.96
N SER A 183 19.77 18.84 -7.31
CA SER A 183 20.20 19.11 -8.69
C SER A 183 20.62 17.86 -9.49
N GLY A 184 20.84 16.72 -8.85
CA GLY A 184 21.11 15.44 -9.51
C GLY A 184 21.80 14.45 -8.56
N ALA A 185 21.70 13.15 -8.87
CA ALA A 185 22.34 12.13 -8.04
C ALA A 185 23.88 12.18 -8.14
N SER A 186 24.55 11.93 -7.03
CA SER A 186 26.01 12.12 -6.89
C SER A 186 26.86 11.12 -7.67
N GLY A 187 26.31 9.96 -8.05
CA GLY A 187 27.05 8.91 -8.72
C GLY A 187 26.98 7.57 -7.98
N GLY A 188 27.03 6.47 -8.74
CA GLY A 188 26.84 5.12 -8.25
C GLY A 188 25.90 4.35 -9.17
N GLY A 189 24.98 3.59 -8.58
CA GLY A 189 23.95 2.90 -9.33
C GLY A 189 22.79 2.41 -8.46
N ILE A 190 21.73 1.97 -9.11
CA ILE A 190 20.64 1.22 -8.48
C ILE A 190 20.56 -0.13 -9.16
N ASP A 191 20.66 -1.18 -8.35
CA ASP A 191 20.57 -2.57 -8.78
C ASP A 191 19.21 -3.13 -8.39
N ILE A 192 18.49 -3.67 -9.37
CA ILE A 192 17.19 -4.33 -9.17
C ILE A 192 17.27 -5.74 -9.76
N SER A 193 16.85 -6.75 -9.00
CA SER A 193 16.72 -8.12 -9.47
C SER A 193 15.33 -8.66 -9.13
N ILE A 194 14.77 -9.44 -10.04
CA ILE A 194 13.45 -10.08 -9.92
C ILE A 194 13.68 -11.59 -9.82
N ASP A 195 13.11 -12.26 -8.83
CA ASP A 195 13.31 -13.69 -8.55
C ASP A 195 14.77 -14.16 -8.40
N GLY A 196 15.70 -13.23 -8.17
CA GLY A 196 17.14 -13.53 -8.11
C GLY A 196 17.78 -13.77 -9.49
N ASP A 197 17.05 -13.50 -10.57
CA ASP A 197 17.53 -13.55 -11.94
C ASP A 197 18.45 -12.34 -12.25
N GLN A 198 18.62 -12.02 -13.52
CA GLN A 198 19.49 -10.96 -14.01
C GLN A 198 19.28 -9.63 -13.24
N THR A 199 20.37 -9.14 -12.65
CA THR A 199 20.41 -7.81 -12.05
C THR A 199 20.42 -6.75 -13.14
N ILE A 200 19.48 -5.81 -13.03
CA ILE A 200 19.41 -4.60 -13.83
C ILE A 200 20.09 -3.48 -13.05
N SER A 201 21.20 -2.99 -13.59
CA SER A 201 21.92 -1.84 -13.04
C SER A 201 21.56 -0.56 -13.79
N ILE A 202 21.22 0.48 -13.03
CA ILE A 202 20.94 1.83 -13.53
C ILE A 202 21.98 2.79 -12.98
N ALA A 203 22.82 3.35 -13.85
CA ALA A 203 23.73 4.42 -13.47
C ALA A 203 22.94 5.69 -13.10
N THR A 204 23.31 6.34 -12.01
CA THR A 204 22.57 7.47 -11.41
C THR A 204 23.22 8.83 -11.65
N GLN A 205 24.53 8.88 -11.92
CA GLN A 205 25.30 10.12 -12.03
C GLN A 205 24.59 11.23 -12.82
N GLY A 206 24.36 12.38 -12.17
CA GLY A 206 23.79 13.57 -12.80
C GLY A 206 22.33 13.45 -13.24
N LYS A 207 21.66 12.34 -12.90
CA LYS A 207 20.24 12.14 -13.21
C LYS A 207 19.35 12.59 -12.07
N THR A 208 18.15 13.04 -12.42
CA THR A 208 17.06 13.26 -11.45
C THR A 208 16.41 11.93 -11.04
N THR A 209 15.67 11.92 -9.93
CA THR A 209 14.83 10.79 -9.49
C THR A 209 13.91 10.31 -10.62
N ALA A 210 13.25 11.24 -11.32
CA ALA A 210 12.39 10.94 -12.46
C ALA A 210 13.12 10.25 -13.63
N GLN A 211 14.32 10.75 -13.99
CA GLN A 211 15.12 10.13 -15.06
C GLN A 211 15.60 8.73 -14.67
N ILE A 212 15.92 8.52 -13.40
CA ILE A 212 16.30 7.21 -12.87
C ILE A 212 15.11 6.24 -12.92
N GLU A 213 13.94 6.67 -12.45
CA GLU A 213 12.71 5.86 -12.47
C GLU A 213 12.31 5.50 -13.91
N GLN A 214 12.41 6.44 -14.85
CA GLN A 214 12.21 6.17 -16.28
C GLN A 214 13.21 5.14 -16.82
N ALA A 215 14.47 5.19 -16.38
CA ALA A 215 15.48 4.20 -16.75
C ALA A 215 15.17 2.82 -16.15
N ILE A 216 14.64 2.75 -14.92
CA ILE A 216 14.16 1.50 -14.30
C ILE A 216 13.00 0.92 -15.12
N ALA A 217 11.96 1.72 -15.38
CA ALA A 217 10.76 1.25 -16.10
C ALA A 217 11.07 0.81 -17.54
N SER A 218 11.99 1.48 -18.23
CA SER A 218 12.37 1.08 -19.60
C SER A 218 13.16 -0.22 -19.68
N LYS A 219 13.89 -0.60 -18.61
CA LYS A 219 14.64 -1.86 -18.56
C LYS A 219 13.82 -3.03 -18.02
N LEU A 220 12.80 -2.77 -17.22
CA LEU A 220 11.89 -3.80 -16.70
C LEU A 220 10.65 -3.89 -17.58
N SER A 221 10.51 -4.98 -18.34
CA SER A 221 9.40 -5.18 -19.29
C SER A 221 7.99 -5.12 -18.67
N SER A 222 7.87 -5.31 -17.36
CA SER A 222 6.63 -5.22 -16.58
C SER A 222 6.44 -3.87 -15.86
N GLY A 223 7.42 -2.97 -15.92
CA GLY A 223 7.39 -1.68 -15.26
C GLY A 223 6.67 -0.64 -16.10
N GLN A 224 5.76 0.11 -15.49
CA GLN A 224 5.11 1.26 -16.10
C GLN A 224 5.41 2.50 -15.28
N ILE A 225 5.77 3.60 -15.94
CA ILE A 225 5.77 4.91 -15.30
C ILE A 225 4.32 5.33 -15.13
N SER A 226 3.91 5.53 -13.89
CA SER A 226 2.60 6.10 -13.61
C SER A 226 2.73 7.58 -13.36
N SER A 227 1.81 8.34 -13.97
CA SER A 227 1.61 9.76 -13.70
C SER A 227 0.64 10.00 -12.52
N SER A 228 0.07 8.94 -11.93
CA SER A 228 -0.71 9.01 -10.70
C SER A 228 -0.03 8.22 -9.58
N VAL A 229 -0.06 8.77 -8.38
CA VAL A 229 0.41 8.06 -7.19
C VAL A 229 -0.40 6.77 -7.00
N LEU A 230 0.26 5.62 -6.78
CA LEU A 230 -0.40 4.47 -6.13
C LEU A 230 -0.83 4.81 -4.68
N TYR A 231 -0.43 5.99 -4.19
CA TYR A 231 -0.44 6.47 -2.81
C TYR A 231 -1.15 7.82 -2.67
N ASP A 232 -2.36 7.82 -2.13
CA ASP A 232 -2.90 9.06 -1.57
C ASP A 232 -1.99 9.55 -0.44
N HIS A 233 -1.74 10.86 -0.44
CA HIS A 233 -1.08 11.54 0.66
C HIS A 233 -1.79 11.20 1.99
N THR A 234 -1.00 11.01 3.03
CA THR A 234 -1.48 10.75 4.39
C THR A 234 -2.48 11.82 4.80
N ARG A 235 -3.65 11.39 5.30
CA ARG A 235 -4.80 12.26 5.56
C ARG A 235 -4.57 13.25 6.72
N ASP A 236 -3.59 12.94 7.59
CA ASP A 236 -3.38 13.63 8.86
C ASP A 236 -2.04 14.41 8.94
N GLY A 237 -1.42 14.75 7.80
CA GLY A 237 -0.16 15.52 7.80
C GLY A 237 1.07 14.76 8.29
N ASP A 238 0.97 13.45 8.56
CA ASP A 238 2.12 12.58 8.86
C ASP A 238 2.92 12.28 7.58
N ALA A 239 3.68 13.25 7.10
CA ALA A 239 4.42 13.16 5.83
C ALA A 239 5.68 12.27 5.89
N ARG A 240 5.93 11.59 7.01
CA ARG A 240 7.21 10.93 7.35
C ARG A 240 7.58 9.78 6.41
N ASN A 241 6.59 9.15 5.79
CA ASN A 241 6.76 8.14 4.74
C ASN A 241 6.13 8.50 3.39
N SER A 242 5.77 9.76 3.21
CA SER A 242 5.30 10.30 1.94
C SER A 242 6.44 11.04 1.23
N LYS A 243 6.58 10.85 -0.07
CA LYS A 243 7.33 11.77 -0.95
C LYS A 243 6.25 12.68 -1.54
N PRO A 244 6.41 14.02 -1.55
CA PRO A 244 5.59 14.85 -2.43
C PRO A 244 5.66 14.27 -3.84
N TYR A 245 4.51 14.06 -4.48
CA TYR A 245 4.51 13.42 -5.78
C TYR A 245 5.24 14.32 -6.78
N ASP A 246 6.41 13.88 -7.25
CA ASP A 246 7.28 14.64 -8.15
C ASP A 246 7.07 14.27 -9.63
N GLY A 247 5.98 13.56 -9.93
CA GLY A 247 5.56 13.25 -11.30
C GLY A 247 6.00 11.89 -11.83
N SER A 248 6.67 11.06 -11.02
CA SER A 248 7.09 9.72 -11.45
C SER A 248 7.16 8.72 -10.30
N SER A 249 6.84 7.47 -10.65
CA SER A 249 6.95 6.27 -9.81
C SER A 249 6.91 5.05 -10.74
N VAL A 250 7.70 4.02 -10.45
CA VAL A 250 7.66 2.78 -11.24
C VAL A 250 6.64 1.84 -10.64
N HIS A 251 5.62 1.47 -11.40
CA HIS A 251 4.56 0.56 -10.96
C HIS A 251 4.67 -0.79 -11.67
N PHE A 252 4.51 -1.86 -10.89
CA PHE A 252 4.34 -3.22 -11.36
C PHE A 252 2.98 -3.74 -10.88
N LEU A 253 1.94 -3.55 -11.69
CA LEU A 253 0.57 -3.89 -11.33
C LEU A 253 0.27 -5.39 -11.39
N ASN A 254 1.04 -6.14 -12.20
CA ASN A 254 0.85 -7.57 -12.42
C ASN A 254 2.21 -8.27 -12.53
N LEU A 255 3.07 -8.10 -11.53
CA LEU A 255 4.41 -8.68 -11.52
C LEU A 255 4.35 -10.20 -11.28
N PRO A 256 4.70 -11.06 -12.26
CA PRO A 256 4.62 -12.52 -12.12
C PRO A 256 5.79 -13.12 -11.31
N ALA A 257 6.42 -12.33 -10.45
CA ALA A 257 7.58 -12.72 -9.67
C ALA A 257 7.21 -13.03 -8.22
N LYS A 258 8.00 -13.88 -7.56
CA LYS A 258 7.91 -14.19 -6.13
C LYS A 258 8.70 -13.22 -5.28
N SER A 259 9.77 -12.64 -5.81
CA SER A 259 10.58 -11.66 -5.09
C SER A 259 11.06 -10.50 -5.96
N ILE A 260 11.31 -9.36 -5.30
CA ILE A 260 11.99 -8.20 -5.85
C ILE A 260 13.11 -7.78 -4.89
N THR A 261 14.30 -7.59 -5.44
CA THR A 261 15.48 -7.13 -4.70
C THR A 261 15.87 -5.75 -5.22
N ILE A 262 16.18 -4.83 -4.32
CA ILE A 262 16.73 -3.52 -4.64
C ILE A 262 17.97 -3.24 -3.78
N GLN A 263 18.97 -2.61 -4.38
CA GLN A 263 20.13 -2.07 -3.69
C GLN A 263 20.47 -0.72 -4.30
N VAL A 264 20.56 0.30 -3.45
CA VAL A 264 20.93 1.66 -3.85
C VAL A 264 22.41 1.85 -3.51
N ASN A 265 23.25 1.99 -4.53
CA ASN A 265 24.70 2.21 -4.39
C ASN A 265 25.09 3.68 -4.60
N ASP A 266 24.11 4.60 -4.69
CA ASP A 266 24.33 6.04 -4.74
C ASP A 266 24.08 6.65 -3.35
N PRO A 267 25.07 7.29 -2.71
CA PRO A 267 24.94 7.81 -1.35
C PRO A 267 23.96 8.99 -1.23
N SER A 268 23.66 9.68 -2.33
CA SER A 268 22.71 10.79 -2.38
C SER A 268 21.26 10.34 -2.47
N LEU A 269 21.00 9.04 -2.68
CA LEU A 269 19.68 8.50 -2.93
C LEU A 269 19.23 7.54 -1.83
N GLY A 270 17.95 7.20 -1.84
CA GLY A 270 17.33 6.08 -1.16
C GLY A 270 16.17 5.56 -1.99
N ALA A 271 15.45 4.57 -1.46
CA ALA A 271 14.33 3.95 -2.16
C ALA A 271 13.09 3.83 -1.28
N LEU A 272 11.91 4.00 -1.89
CA LEU A 272 10.64 3.62 -1.32
C LEU A 272 10.14 2.39 -2.06
N MET A 273 10.04 1.27 -1.34
CA MET A 273 9.44 0.04 -1.81
C MET A 273 8.05 -0.08 -1.25
N LYS A 274 7.07 -0.22 -2.12
CA LYS A 274 5.69 -0.05 -1.72
C LYS A 274 4.80 -1.15 -2.30
N PHE A 275 3.93 -1.69 -1.46
CA PHE A 275 3.11 -2.87 -1.73
C PHE A 275 1.65 -2.53 -1.45
N LYS A 276 0.78 -2.74 -2.42
CA LYS A 276 -0.68 -2.55 -2.29
C LYS A 276 -1.35 -3.90 -2.47
N PHE A 277 -1.96 -4.40 -1.40
CA PHE A 277 -2.70 -5.65 -1.41
C PHE A 277 -4.14 -5.41 -1.89
N PRO A 278 -4.85 -6.47 -2.29
CA PRO A 278 -6.28 -6.41 -2.56
C PRO A 278 -7.03 -5.91 -1.34
N ASP A 279 -7.87 -4.93 -1.58
CA ASP A 279 -8.74 -4.35 -0.57
C ASP A 279 -10.15 -4.90 -0.80
N GLU A 280 -10.27 -6.24 -0.78
CA GLU A 280 -11.50 -6.97 -1.10
C GLU A 280 -12.62 -6.66 -0.09
N ASP A 281 -12.23 -6.24 1.11
CA ASP A 281 -13.12 -5.86 2.21
C ASP A 281 -13.36 -4.34 2.25
N ALA A 282 -12.90 -3.57 1.26
CA ALA A 282 -13.22 -2.14 1.19
C ALA A 282 -14.74 -1.95 1.21
N PRO A 283 -15.26 -0.91 1.90
CA PRO A 283 -16.68 -0.62 1.82
C PRO A 283 -16.99 -0.38 0.35
N VAL A 284 -17.83 -1.25 -0.22
CA VAL A 284 -18.43 -0.96 -1.52
C VAL A 284 -19.10 0.40 -1.31
N SER A 285 -18.66 1.41 -2.06
CA SER A 285 -19.39 2.68 -2.16
C SER A 285 -20.73 2.36 -2.83
N LEU A 286 -21.64 1.80 -2.05
CA LEU A 286 -22.94 1.31 -2.47
C LEU A 286 -23.94 2.46 -2.35
N VAL A 287 -23.54 3.62 -2.89
CA VAL A 287 -24.44 4.73 -3.19
C VAL A 287 -23.96 5.42 -4.46
N LYS A 288 -23.88 4.67 -5.58
CA LYS A 288 -24.01 5.31 -6.88
C LYS A 288 -25.46 5.81 -7.04
N PRO A 289 -25.70 6.95 -7.71
CA PRO A 289 -27.02 7.57 -7.89
C PRO A 289 -28.07 6.65 -8.54
N ILE A 290 -27.65 5.53 -9.14
CA ILE A 290 -28.52 4.52 -9.75
C ILE A 290 -29.47 3.89 -8.72
N MET A 291 -29.04 3.69 -7.47
CA MET A 291 -29.93 3.11 -6.45
C MET A 291 -30.99 4.11 -5.96
N PHE A 292 -30.66 5.41 -5.86
CA PHE A 292 -31.65 6.46 -5.63
C PHE A 292 -32.60 6.66 -6.81
N ILE A 293 -32.13 6.45 -8.05
CA ILE A 293 -32.98 6.47 -9.24
C ILE A 293 -33.94 5.27 -9.23
N LEU A 294 -33.49 4.08 -8.81
CA LEU A 294 -34.34 2.89 -8.70
C LEU A 294 -35.35 2.99 -7.55
N LEU A 295 -34.93 3.44 -6.37
CA LEU A 295 -35.81 3.68 -5.22
C LEU A 295 -36.77 4.85 -5.46
N GLY A 296 -36.28 5.93 -6.07
CA GLY A 296 -37.08 7.09 -6.48
C GLY A 296 -38.08 6.72 -7.57
N GLY A 297 -37.66 5.94 -8.57
CA GLY A 297 -38.53 5.42 -9.63
C GLY A 297 -39.60 4.47 -9.10
N ALA A 298 -39.26 3.58 -8.16
CA ALA A 298 -40.21 2.70 -7.49
C ALA A 298 -41.21 3.49 -6.61
N GLY A 299 -40.75 4.54 -5.92
CA GLY A 299 -41.60 5.44 -5.14
C GLY A 299 -42.58 6.24 -5.99
N ILE A 300 -42.13 6.75 -7.15
CA ILE A 300 -42.98 7.47 -8.12
C ILE A 300 -44.01 6.51 -8.74
N ALA A 301 -43.61 5.28 -9.09
CA ALA A 301 -44.53 4.28 -9.62
C ALA A 301 -45.62 3.87 -8.59
N LEU A 302 -45.24 3.74 -7.31
CA LEU A 302 -46.18 3.50 -6.21
C LEU A 302 -47.17 4.66 -6.02
N LEU A 303 -46.69 5.90 -6.02
CA LEU A 303 -47.55 7.08 -5.90
C LEU A 303 -48.52 7.19 -7.09
N TRP A 304 -48.05 6.91 -8.31
CA TRP A 304 -48.90 6.92 -9.50
C TRP A 304 -49.95 5.79 -9.48
N PHE A 305 -49.60 4.62 -8.97
CA PHE A 305 -50.52 3.49 -8.84
C PHE A 305 -51.63 3.74 -7.81
N PHE A 306 -51.31 4.39 -6.68
CA PHE A 306 -52.29 4.65 -5.61
C PHE A 306 -53.09 5.95 -5.80
N PHE A 307 -52.53 6.99 -6.43
CA PHE A 307 -53.18 8.30 -6.57
C PHE A 307 -53.53 8.69 -8.01
N GLY A 308 -53.01 8.00 -9.03
CA GLY A 308 -53.28 8.28 -10.45
C GLY A 308 -54.57 7.68 -10.98
N PHE A 309 -55.13 6.67 -10.31
CA PHE A 309 -56.45 6.11 -10.62
C PHE A 309 -57.52 6.69 -9.69
N LYS A 310 -57.84 7.98 -9.86
CA LYS A 310 -59.20 8.41 -9.52
C LYS A 310 -60.12 7.96 -10.66
N PRO A 311 -61.10 7.07 -10.41
CA PRO A 311 -62.13 6.83 -11.41
C PRO A 311 -62.80 8.18 -11.69
N LYS A 312 -63.03 8.50 -12.96
CA LYS A 312 -64.00 9.55 -13.30
C LYS A 312 -65.32 9.13 -12.65
N GLU A 313 -65.84 9.96 -11.76
CA GLU A 313 -67.27 9.92 -11.44
C GLU A 313 -67.98 10.20 -12.77
N GLU A 314 -68.69 9.20 -13.28
CA GLU A 314 -69.66 9.39 -14.35
C GLU A 314 -70.92 9.98 -13.71
N ASP A 315 -71.41 11.07 -14.30
CA ASP A 315 -72.63 11.80 -13.93
C ASP A 315 -73.89 10.91 -13.93
#